data_AF-A0A958HFQ1-F1
#
_entry.id   AF-A0A958HFQ1-F1
#
_cell.length_a   1.000
_cell.length_b   1.000
_cell.length_c   1.000
_cell.angle_alpha   90.00
_cell.angle_beta   90.00
_cell.angle_gamma   90.00
#
_symmetry.space_group_name_H-M   'P 1'
#
loop_
_entity.id
_entity.type
_entity.pdbx_description
1 polymer ?
#
loop_
_entity_poly.entity_id
_entity_poly.type
_entity_poly.pdbx_seq_one_letter_code
_entity_poly.pdbx_strand_id
1 'polypeptide(L)' 'MKLTFLGVGGAMASHPADNHTALVMQHAGLTLLLDCGPTIMRQLERVGMSAGDPTHVYLSHQHGDHLLGLPMLLLNRVL' A
#
# COMPACT_ATOMS: atom_id res chain seq x y z
N MET A 1 3.80 -13.35 12.89
CA MET A 1 3.77 -11.98 12.33
C MET A 1 4.48 -12.04 10.99
N LYS A 2 3.88 -11.52 9.92
CA LYS A 2 4.45 -11.50 8.57
C LYS A 2 4.52 -10.06 8.06
N LEU A 3 5.64 -9.71 7.43
CA LEU A 3 5.88 -8.40 6.80
C LEU A 3 6.09 -8.62 5.30
N THR A 4 5.35 -7.89 4.48
CA THR A 4 5.44 -7.95 3.02
C THR A 4 5.70 -6.54 2.49
N PHE A 5 6.90 -6.31 1.96
CA PHE A 5 7.24 -5.05 1.30
C PHE A 5 6.57 -4.99 -0.07
N LEU A 6 5.67 -4.02 -0.24
CA LEU A 6 4.94 -3.76 -1.47
C LEU A 6 5.74 -2.82 -2.39
N GLY A 7 6.53 -1.93 -1.80
CA GLY A 7 7.46 -1.05 -2.47
C GLY A 7 8.46 -0.47 -1.48
N VAL A 8 9.64 -0.13 -1.98
CA VAL A 8 10.76 0.42 -1.21
C VAL A 8 11.36 1.68 -1.87
N GLY A 9 10.69 2.20 -2.91
CA GLY A 9 11.07 3.43 -3.60
C GLY A 9 10.56 4.67 -2.88
N GLY A 10 11.22 5.80 -3.10
CA GLY A 10 10.81 7.12 -2.57
C GLY A 10 9.98 7.94 -3.56
N ALA A 11 9.95 9.25 -3.35
CA ALA A 11 9.11 10.24 -4.03
C ALA A 11 8.96 10.10 -5.56
N MET A 12 10.02 9.71 -6.26
CA MET A 12 10.01 9.61 -7.72
C MET A 12 9.93 8.19 -8.27
N ALA A 13 9.95 7.14 -7.41
CA ALA A 13 9.77 5.73 -7.81
C ALA A 13 10.33 5.41 -9.22
N SER A 14 11.56 5.87 -9.48
CA SER A 14 12.02 6.22 -10.83
C SER A 14 12.43 5.00 -11.65
N HIS A 15 12.61 3.86 -10.99
CA HIS A 15 12.74 2.58 -11.64
C HIS A 15 11.38 1.86 -11.63
N PRO A 16 10.92 1.24 -12.74
CA PRO A 16 9.62 0.58 -12.82
C PRO A 16 9.41 -0.57 -11.82
N ALA A 17 10.50 -1.10 -11.26
CA ALA A 17 10.48 -2.11 -10.20
C ALA A 17 10.29 -1.50 -8.80
N ASP A 18 10.68 -0.24 -8.62
CA ASP A 18 10.67 0.48 -7.36
C ASP A 18 9.33 1.19 -7.21
N ASN A 19 8.29 0.44 -6.85
CA ASN A 19 7.03 1.06 -6.49
C ASN A 19 7.22 1.96 -5.25
N HIS A 20 6.33 2.95 -5.06
CA HIS A 20 6.34 3.82 -3.88
C HIS A 20 6.32 3.00 -2.58
N THR A 21 6.93 3.55 -1.54
CA THR A 21 7.02 2.90 -0.23
C THR A 21 5.64 2.47 0.27
N ALA A 22 5.51 1.17 0.52
CA ALA A 22 4.32 0.58 1.13
C ALA A 22 4.69 -0.79 1.73
N LEU A 23 4.07 -1.14 2.85
CA LEU A 23 4.32 -2.38 3.58
C LEU A 23 2.99 -2.93 4.10
N VAL A 24 2.80 -4.24 4.01
CA VAL A 24 1.70 -4.92 4.70
C VAL A 24 2.25 -5.72 5.88
N MET A 25 1.68 -5.49 7.06
CA MET A 25 1.90 -6.29 8.26
C MET A 25 0.67 -7.16 8.54
N GLN A 26 0.89 -8.46 8.72
CA GLN A 26 -0.14 -9.42 9.10
C GLN A 26 0.17 -10.04 10.47
N HIS A 27 -0.74 -9.87 11.44
CA HIS A 27 -0.61 -10.42 12.78
C HIS A 27 -1.98 -10.58 13.46
N ALA A 28 -2.29 -11.77 13.97
CA ALA A 28 -3.49 -12.02 14.79
C ALA A 28 -4.81 -11.50 14.16
N GLY A 29 -5.02 -11.71 12.87
CA GLY A 29 -6.23 -11.26 12.15
C GLY A 29 -6.20 -9.78 11.70
N LEU A 30 -5.20 -9.01 12.13
CA LEU A 30 -4.92 -7.67 11.61
C LEU A 30 -4.14 -7.78 10.29
N THR A 31 -4.62 -7.09 9.26
CA THR A 31 -3.86 -6.77 8.05
C THR A 31 -3.72 -5.25 8.00
N LEU A 32 -2.55 -4.74 8.38
CA LEU A 32 -2.23 -3.31 8.40
C LEU A 32 -1.45 -2.96 7.13
N LEU A 33 -1.99 -2.05 6.33
CA LEU A 33 -1.26 -1.38 5.26
C LEU A 33 -0.58 -0.12 5.83
N LEU A 34 0.74 -0.07 5.77
CA LEU A 34 1.54 1.10 6.11
C LEU A 34 1.90 1.83 4.82
N ASP A 35 1.47 3.08 4.74
CA ASP A 35 1.54 3.98 3.58
C ASP A 35 0.78 3.48 2.35
N CYS A 36 0.34 4.45 1.54
CA CYS A 36 -0.62 4.25 0.47
C CYS A 36 -0.31 5.21 -0.69
N GLY A 37 0.85 5.02 -1.33
CA GLY A 37 1.27 5.80 -2.50
C GLY A 37 0.47 5.49 -3.77
N PRO A 38 0.65 6.29 -4.85
CA PRO A 38 -0.12 6.16 -6.10
C PRO A 38 -0.12 4.77 -6.75
N THR A 39 0.90 3.96 -6.48
CA THR A 39 1.07 2.61 -7.07
C THR A 39 0.37 1.50 -6.28
N ILE A 40 -0.31 1.81 -5.18
CA ILE A 40 -0.76 0.82 -4.19
C ILE A 40 -1.63 -0.30 -4.77
N MET A 41 -2.52 0.01 -5.69
CA MET A 41 -3.43 -0.97 -6.30
C MET A 41 -2.66 -2.09 -7.02
N ARG A 42 -1.71 -1.70 -7.87
CA ARG A 42 -0.82 -2.65 -8.57
C ARG A 42 0.06 -3.42 -7.59
N GLN A 43 0.49 -2.77 -6.51
CA GLN A 43 1.36 -3.42 -5.52
C GLN A 43 0.62 -4.52 -4.75
N LEU A 44 -0.62 -4.27 -4.34
CA LEU A 44 -1.48 -5.27 -3.69
C LEU A 44 -1.76 -6.44 -4.65
N GLU A 45 -2.14 -6.14 -5.90
CA GLU A 45 -2.41 -7.16 -6.92
C GLU A 45 -1.20 -8.10 -7.13
N ARG A 46 0.02 -7.55 -7.19
CA ARG A 46 1.26 -8.33 -7.36
C ARG A 46 1.53 -9.34 -6.24
N VAL A 47 0.95 -9.13 -5.06
CA VAL A 47 1.07 -10.06 -3.92
C VAL A 47 -0.22 -10.88 -3.70
N GLY A 48 -1.14 -10.86 -4.66
CA GLY A 48 -2.41 -11.57 -4.59
C GLY A 48 -3.38 -10.99 -3.57
N MET A 49 -3.28 -9.68 -3.29
CA MET A 49 -4.17 -8.98 -2.37
C MET A 49 -5.10 -8.01 -3.12
N SER A 50 -6.32 -7.88 -2.61
CA SER A 50 -7.33 -6.92 -3.06
C SER A 50 -7.27 -5.62 -2.24
N ALA A 51 -7.98 -4.58 -2.70
CA ALA A 51 -8.16 -3.36 -1.93
C ALA A 51 -8.90 -3.58 -0.60
N GLY A 52 -9.71 -4.64 -0.51
CA GLY A 52 -10.51 -5.02 0.66
C GLY A 52 -9.73 -5.74 1.75
N ASP A 53 -8.58 -6.33 1.42
CA ASP A 53 -7.83 -7.18 2.37
C ASP A 53 -7.20 -6.40 3.55
N PRO A 54 -6.67 -5.18 3.37
CA PRO A 54 -6.17 -4.42 4.51
C PRO A 54 -7.31 -3.98 5.44
N THR A 55 -7.34 -4.54 6.63
CA THR A 55 -8.29 -4.13 7.68
C THR A 55 -8.07 -2.71 8.19
N HIS A 56 -6.82 -2.23 8.13
CA HIS A 56 -6.41 -0.91 8.62
C HIS A 56 -5.40 -0.29 7.66
N VAL A 57 -5.40 1.05 7.60
CA VAL A 57 -4.39 1.84 6.87
C VAL A 57 -3.76 2.81 7.85
N TYR A 58 -2.43 2.82 7.92
CA TYR A 58 -1.64 3.78 8.67
C TYR A 58 -0.82 4.61 7.69
N LEU A 59 -0.92 5.93 7.79
CA LEU A 59 -0.17 6.87 6.97
C LEU A 59 0.89 7.51 7.85
N SER A 60 2.15 7.37 7.46
CA SER A 60 3.27 7.90 8.23
C SER A 60 3.31 9.43 8.22
N HIS A 61 3.08 10.05 7.05
CA HIS A 61 3.08 11.49 6.84
C HIS A 61 2.37 11.88 5.53
N GLN A 62 2.35 13.17 5.19
CA GLN A 62 1.49 13.75 4.16
C GLN A 62 2.16 13.94 2.79
N HIS A 63 3.31 13.32 2.54
CA HIS A 63 3.91 13.37 1.20
C HIS A 63 3.15 12.49 0.20
N GLY A 64 3.19 12.90 -1.06
CA GLY A 64 2.34 12.33 -2.10
C GLY A 64 2.57 10.84 -2.34
N ASP A 65 3.83 10.41 -2.25
CA ASP A 65 4.27 9.02 -2.38
C ASP A 65 3.83 8.10 -1.24
N HIS A 66 3.32 8.66 -0.13
CA HIS A 66 2.76 7.89 0.99
C HIS A 66 1.23 8.02 1.10
N LEU A 67 0.61 9.01 0.45
CA LEU A 67 -0.79 9.37 0.67
C LEU A 67 -1.69 9.21 -0.56
N LEU A 68 -1.21 9.54 -1.77
CA LEU A 68 -2.09 9.81 -2.92
C LEU A 68 -2.72 8.56 -3.57
N GLY A 69 -2.37 7.36 -3.11
CA GLY A 69 -3.07 6.12 -3.47
C GLY A 69 -4.36 5.89 -2.68
N LEU A 70 -4.55 6.56 -1.53
CA LEU A 70 -5.68 6.32 -0.64
C LEU A 70 -7.06 6.49 -1.31
N PRO A 71 -7.32 7.53 -2.13
CA PRO A 71 -8.61 7.66 -2.80
C PRO A 71 -8.93 6.47 -3.70
N MET A 72 -7.93 5.94 -4.43
CA MET A 72 -8.11 4.77 -5.29
C MET A 72 -8.32 3.49 -4.48
N LEU A 73 -7.60 3.32 -3.37
CA LEU A 73 -7.81 2.21 -2.44
C LEU A 73 -9.25 2.21 -1.92
N LEU A 74 -9.78 3.36 -1.49
CA LEU A 74 -11.13 3.48 -0.95
C LEU A 74 -12.21 3.24 -2.03
N LEU A 75 -12.01 3.77 -3.24
CA LEU A 75 -12.93 3.55 -4.35
C LEU A 75 -13.06 2.04 -4.67
N ASN A 76 -11.95 1.31 -4.71
CA ASN A 76 -11.92 -0.12 -4.99
C ASN A 76 -12.33 -1.02 -3.81
N ARG A 77 -12.68 -0.45 -2.65
CA ARG A 77 -13.28 -1.19 -1.52
C ARG A 77 -14.80 -1.26 -1.59
N VAL A 78 -15.42 -0.30 -2.27
CA VAL A 78 -16.86 -0.12 -2.31
C VAL A 78 -17.47 -0.73 -3.58
N LEU A 79 -16.64 -0.88 -4.63
CA LEU A 79 -16.95 -1.60 -5.86
C LEU A 79 -16.61 -3.08 -5.72
#